data_AF-A0A9J6C0I2-F1
#
_entry.id   AF-A0A9J6C0I2-F1
#
_cell.length_a   1.000
_cell.length_b   1.000
_cell.length_c   1.000
_cell.angle_alpha   90.00
_cell.angle_beta   90.00
_cell.angle_gamma   90.00
#
_symmetry.space_group_name_H-M   'P 1'
#
loop_
_entity.id
_entity.type
_entity.pdbx_description
1 polymer ?
#
loop_
_entity_poly.entity_id
_entity_poly.type
_entity_poly.pdbx_seq_one_letter_code
_entity_poly.pdbx_strand_id
1 'polypeptide(L)'
;MANILKIFLFISIALAVVGNYETSASCVAVTTMANLNFSKFASGTWYAIKGGRDLFFGTGHCAKIAYSTSSMNITVDRFPSFKFPYTVNNNVMTFSKTVSQIYLNVSMNTYVLDTDYDNYAVLYGCGEFASTMLGIKTAVGIPLVLSRQSTLDSSFSAKVDTALSNNKLKSSSLNTAFKACSN
;
A
#
# COMPACT_ATOMS: atom_id res chain seq x y z
N MET A 1 29.41 -26.39 -22.75
CA MET A 1 28.81 -26.51 -21.41
C MET A 1 28.93 -25.24 -20.54
N ALA A 2 29.96 -24.39 -20.70
CA ALA A 2 30.14 -23.17 -19.87
C ALA A 2 29.09 -22.04 -20.08
N ASN A 3 28.36 -22.03 -21.20
CA ASN A 3 27.37 -20.97 -21.50
C ASN A 3 25.98 -21.24 -20.91
N ILE A 4 25.63 -22.50 -20.62
CA ILE A 4 24.33 -22.85 -20.03
C ILE A 4 24.28 -22.44 -18.55
N LEU A 5 25.40 -22.61 -17.82
CA LEU A 5 25.50 -22.22 -16.40
C LEU A 5 25.38 -20.69 -16.20
N LYS A 6 25.85 -19.89 -17.16
CA LYS A 6 25.73 -18.42 -17.13
C LYS A 6 24.30 -17.94 -17.39
N ILE A 7 23.56 -18.63 -18.27
CA ILE A 7 22.15 -18.31 -18.56
C ILE A 7 21.28 -18.61 -17.34
N PHE A 8 21.50 -19.73 -16.65
CA PHE A 8 20.80 -20.04 -15.40
C PHE A 8 21.11 -19.00 -14.31
N LEU A 9 22.36 -18.53 -14.19
CA LEU A 9 22.72 -17.52 -13.19
C LEU A 9 22.03 -16.16 -13.46
N PHE A 10 21.89 -15.76 -14.72
CA PHE A 10 21.21 -14.51 -15.09
C PHE A 10 19.68 -14.57 -14.85
N ILE A 11 19.04 -15.71 -15.11
CA ILE A 11 17.60 -15.91 -14.85
C ILE A 11 17.32 -15.88 -13.33
N SER A 12 18.19 -16.49 -12.53
CA SER A 12 18.10 -16.44 -11.06
C SER A 12 18.21 -15.02 -10.50
N ILE A 13 19.08 -14.18 -11.07
CA ILE A 13 19.26 -12.80 -10.64
C ILE A 13 18.06 -11.93 -11.07
N ALA A 14 17.46 -12.17 -12.24
CA ALA A 14 16.25 -11.46 -12.67
C ALA A 14 15.04 -11.77 -11.76
N LEU A 15 14.92 -13.00 -11.27
CA LEU A 15 13.88 -13.39 -10.31
C LEU A 15 14.13 -12.88 -8.87
N ALA A 16 15.36 -12.53 -8.53
CA ALA A 16 15.70 -11.97 -7.21
C ALA A 16 15.33 -10.48 -7.06
N VAL A 17 15.05 -9.77 -8.15
CA VAL A 17 14.68 -8.33 -8.12
C VAL A 17 13.16 -8.11 -7.95
N VAL A 18 12.33 -9.15 -8.15
CA VAL A 18 10.86 -9.06 -8.07
C VAL A 18 10.26 -9.40 -6.69
N GLY A 19 11.08 -9.50 -5.65
CA GLY A 19 10.68 -10.11 -4.39
C GLY A 19 9.64 -9.39 -3.51
N ASN A 20 8.93 -8.35 -3.96
CA ASN A 20 8.08 -7.54 -3.05
C ASN A 20 6.81 -6.90 -3.63
N TYR A 21 6.37 -7.28 -4.83
CA TYR A 21 5.06 -6.88 -5.34
C TYR A 21 4.37 -8.09 -5.98
N GLU A 22 3.10 -8.33 -5.66
CA GLU A 22 2.30 -9.30 -6.37
C GLU A 22 1.82 -8.64 -7.67
N THR A 23 2.66 -8.62 -8.71
CA THR A 23 2.17 -8.29 -10.06
C THR A 23 1.34 -9.45 -10.54
N SER A 24 0.06 -9.18 -10.69
CA SER A 24 -0.91 -10.11 -11.22
C SER A 24 -1.66 -9.42 -12.35
N ALA A 25 -2.37 -10.21 -13.15
CA ALA A 25 -3.25 -9.66 -14.17
C ALA A 25 -4.39 -8.84 -13.55
N SER A 26 -4.71 -9.01 -12.26
CA SER A 26 -5.84 -8.37 -11.59
C SER A 26 -5.67 -8.35 -10.06
N CYS A 27 -6.25 -7.34 -9.41
CA CYS A 27 -6.29 -7.23 -7.95
C CYS A 27 -6.88 -8.47 -7.26
N VAL A 28 -6.38 -8.78 -6.07
CA VAL A 28 -7.01 -9.78 -5.19
C VAL A 28 -8.37 -9.22 -4.74
N ALA A 29 -9.42 -10.03 -4.86
CA ALA A 29 -10.73 -9.67 -4.33
C ALA A 29 -10.68 -9.67 -2.80
N VAL A 30 -11.02 -8.53 -2.20
CA VAL A 30 -11.01 -8.35 -0.74
C VAL A 30 -12.39 -7.95 -0.24
N THR A 31 -12.67 -8.33 1.01
CA THR A 31 -13.86 -7.89 1.75
C THR A 31 -13.53 -6.60 2.49
N THR A 32 -14.19 -5.51 2.11
CA THR A 32 -14.07 -4.23 2.81
C THR A 32 -14.87 -4.31 4.11
N MET A 33 -14.39 -3.64 5.16
CA MET A 33 -15.09 -3.49 6.42
C MET A 33 -16.51 -2.96 6.19
N ALA A 34 -17.49 -3.70 6.70
CA ALA A 34 -18.89 -3.27 6.66
C ALA A 34 -19.09 -2.05 7.56
N ASN A 35 -19.98 -1.14 7.15
CA ASN A 35 -20.38 0.04 7.94
C ASN A 35 -19.20 0.94 8.36
N LEU A 36 -18.17 1.08 7.52
CA LEU A 36 -17.03 1.94 7.80
C LEU A 36 -17.48 3.38 8.08
N ASN A 37 -17.24 3.86 9.30
CA ASN A 37 -17.38 5.29 9.59
C ASN A 37 -16.15 6.05 9.09
N PHE A 38 -16.22 6.54 7.85
CA PHE A 38 -15.09 7.22 7.24
C PHE A 38 -14.70 8.51 7.97
N SER A 39 -15.65 9.23 8.57
CA SER A 39 -15.35 10.44 9.35
C SER A 39 -14.49 10.14 10.57
N LYS A 40 -14.75 9.03 11.27
CA LYS A 40 -13.90 8.59 12.40
C LYS A 40 -12.54 8.12 11.90
N PHE A 41 -12.51 7.32 10.84
CA PHE A 41 -11.28 6.82 10.24
C PHE A 41 -10.35 7.95 9.76
N ALA A 42 -10.90 8.94 9.05
CA ALA A 42 -10.18 10.08 8.51
C ALA A 42 -9.77 11.12 9.57
N SER A 43 -10.31 11.05 10.78
CA SER A 43 -9.94 11.96 11.86
C SER A 43 -8.49 11.72 12.27
N GLY A 44 -7.71 12.77 12.56
CA GLY A 44 -6.34 12.66 13.04
C GLY A 44 -5.34 12.08 12.04
N THR A 45 -4.16 11.74 12.55
CA THR A 45 -3.03 11.21 11.76
C THR A 45 -2.91 9.71 11.95
N TRP A 46 -2.55 9.01 10.87
CA TRP A 46 -2.13 7.62 10.87
C TRP A 46 -0.64 7.52 10.58
N TYR A 47 0.04 6.63 11.28
CA TYR A 47 1.43 6.25 11.02
C TYR A 47 1.44 4.95 10.24
N ALA A 48 2.14 4.91 9.12
CA ALA A 48 2.33 3.68 8.36
C ALA A 48 3.42 2.83 9.02
N ILE A 49 3.04 1.66 9.52
CA ILE A 49 3.93 0.78 10.31
C ILE A 49 4.50 -0.34 9.47
N LYS A 50 3.67 -0.99 8.66
CA LYS A 50 4.09 -2.06 7.74
C LYS A 50 3.39 -1.89 6.41
N GLY A 51 4.06 -2.21 5.32
CA GLY A 51 3.45 -2.16 3.99
C GLY A 51 4.39 -2.68 2.93
N GLY A 52 3.85 -2.92 1.74
CA GLY A 52 4.65 -3.23 0.56
C GLY A 52 5.60 -2.10 0.19
N ARG A 53 6.71 -2.41 -0.49
CA ARG A 53 7.50 -1.39 -1.21
C ARG A 53 6.66 -0.84 -2.36
N ASP A 54 5.92 0.25 -2.12
CA ASP A 54 5.19 0.96 -3.17
C ASP A 54 5.97 2.18 -3.70
N LEU A 55 5.55 2.63 -4.89
CA LEU A 55 6.14 3.75 -5.63
C LEU A 55 5.99 5.11 -4.93
N PHE A 56 5.09 5.24 -3.96
CA PHE A 56 4.73 6.47 -3.26
C PHE A 56 5.37 6.59 -1.88
N PHE A 57 5.57 5.46 -1.20
CA PHE A 57 6.09 5.38 0.15
C PHE A 57 7.62 5.17 0.17
N GLY A 58 8.20 4.55 -0.86
CA GLY A 58 9.64 4.30 -0.95
C GLY A 58 10.20 3.55 0.26
N THR A 59 11.51 3.62 0.49
CA THR A 59 12.15 3.18 1.76
C THR A 59 12.19 4.34 2.75
N GLY A 60 11.02 4.87 3.09
CA GLY A 60 10.85 6.07 3.91
C GLY A 60 10.97 5.83 5.42
N HIS A 61 11.36 6.87 6.16
CA HIS A 61 11.28 6.91 7.62
C HIS A 61 10.04 7.70 8.05
N CYS A 62 9.36 7.24 9.09
CA CYS A 62 8.25 7.95 9.73
C CYS A 62 7.16 8.41 8.75
N ALA A 63 6.66 7.50 7.91
CA ALA A 63 5.56 7.82 7.02
C ALA A 63 4.26 8.04 7.80
N LYS A 64 3.61 9.17 7.56
CA LYS A 64 2.33 9.55 8.15
C LYS A 64 1.33 9.89 7.06
N ILE A 65 0.06 9.62 7.34
CA ILE A 65 -1.06 9.86 6.47
C ILE A 65 -2.09 10.67 7.25
N ALA A 66 -2.46 11.82 6.69
CA ALA A 66 -3.52 12.66 7.22
C ALA A 66 -4.58 12.88 6.14
N TYR A 67 -5.84 12.65 6.50
CA TYR A 67 -6.97 12.84 5.60
C TYR A 67 -7.60 14.22 5.82
N SER A 68 -8.03 14.81 4.72
CA SER A 68 -8.87 16.02 4.69
C SER A 68 -10.11 15.75 3.85
N THR A 69 -11.02 16.71 3.75
CA THR A 69 -12.31 16.56 3.06
C THR A 69 -12.22 16.04 1.61
N SER A 70 -11.14 16.36 0.89
CA SER A 70 -10.97 15.98 -0.52
C SER A 70 -9.55 15.54 -0.89
N SER A 71 -8.66 15.43 0.09
CA SER A 71 -7.27 15.03 -0.17
C SER A 71 -6.62 14.28 0.98
N MET A 72 -5.72 13.37 0.64
CA MET A 72 -4.85 12.69 1.57
C MET A 72 -3.46 13.31 1.47
N ASN A 73 -2.88 13.65 2.61
CA ASN A 73 -1.51 14.13 2.70
C ASN A 73 -0.63 13.01 3.27
N ILE A 74 0.39 12.63 2.52
CA ILE A 74 1.41 11.68 2.94
C ILE A 74 2.68 12.48 3.24
N THR A 75 3.17 12.36 4.47
CA THR A 75 4.46 12.94 4.88
C THR A 75 5.43 11.83 5.21
N VAL A 76 6.64 11.90 4.69
CA VAL A 76 7.72 10.96 4.99
C VAL A 76 8.95 11.79 5.32
N ASP A 77 9.67 11.44 6.39
CA ASP A 77 10.83 12.22 6.80
C ASP A 77 11.84 12.32 5.66
N ARG A 78 12.38 13.54 5.45
CA ARG A 78 13.36 13.88 4.40
C ARG A 78 12.85 13.78 2.97
N PHE A 79 11.54 13.59 2.77
CA PHE A 79 10.88 13.70 1.46
C PHE A 79 9.86 14.84 1.45
N PRO A 80 9.61 15.47 0.30
CA PRO A 80 8.50 16.40 0.14
C PRO A 80 7.18 15.71 0.49
N SER A 81 6.25 16.46 1.10
CA SER A 81 4.91 15.95 1.35
C SER A 81 4.14 15.76 0.04
N PHE A 82 3.38 14.68 -0.06
CA PHE A 82 2.58 14.37 -1.23
C PHE A 82 1.10 14.52 -0.92
N LYS A 83 0.41 15.32 -1.73
CA LYS A 83 -1.03 15.50 -1.66
C LYS A 83 -1.69 14.75 -2.80
N PHE A 84 -2.60 13.84 -2.47
CA PHE A 84 -3.39 13.06 -3.43
C PHE A 84 -4.87 13.43 -3.30
N PRO A 85 -5.53 13.87 -4.38
CA PRO A 85 -6.98 13.96 -4.37
C PRO A 85 -7.57 12.55 -4.23
N TYR A 86 -8.69 12.44 -3.54
CA TYR A 86 -9.40 11.17 -3.41
C TYR A 86 -10.91 11.36 -3.39
N THR A 87 -11.62 10.27 -3.71
CA THR A 87 -13.06 10.14 -3.57
C THR A 87 -13.38 8.91 -2.74
N VAL A 88 -14.51 8.92 -2.03
CA VAL A 88 -15.02 7.75 -1.30
C VAL A 88 -16.35 7.33 -1.90
N ASN A 89 -16.44 6.08 -2.34
CA ASN A 89 -17.67 5.47 -2.84
C ASN A 89 -17.78 4.05 -2.29
N ASN A 90 -18.93 3.69 -1.70
CA ASN A 90 -19.18 2.36 -1.12
C ASN A 90 -18.04 1.85 -0.20
N ASN A 91 -17.54 2.71 0.69
CA ASN A 91 -16.42 2.45 1.60
C ASN A 91 -15.05 2.18 0.93
N VAL A 92 -14.94 2.43 -0.38
CA VAL A 92 -13.69 2.36 -1.14
C VAL A 92 -13.16 3.77 -1.37
N MET A 93 -11.91 4.01 -1.01
CA MET A 93 -11.19 5.24 -1.36
C MET A 93 -10.53 5.07 -2.73
N THR A 94 -10.71 6.01 -3.64
CA THR A 94 -10.02 6.01 -4.94
C THR A 94 -9.14 7.24 -5.04
N PHE A 95 -7.85 7.01 -5.31
CA PHE A 95 -6.84 8.04 -5.56
C PHE A 95 -6.49 8.02 -7.03
N SER A 96 -6.46 9.19 -7.67
CA SER A 96 -6.06 9.29 -9.07
C SER A 96 -5.12 10.47 -9.29
N LYS A 97 -4.01 10.23 -9.99
CA LYS A 97 -3.08 11.28 -10.40
C LYS A 97 -2.53 11.00 -11.80
N THR A 98 -2.60 12.01 -12.65
CA THR A 98 -1.93 12.00 -13.95
C THR A 98 -0.52 12.56 -13.79
N VAL A 99 0.48 11.78 -14.18
CA VAL A 99 1.88 12.22 -14.29
C VAL A 99 2.14 12.60 -15.74
N SER A 100 1.89 13.87 -16.06
CA SER A 100 1.89 14.39 -17.44
C SER A 100 3.22 14.22 -18.16
N GLN A 101 4.35 14.16 -17.43
CA GLN A 101 5.69 14.01 -18.00
C GLN A 101 5.91 12.67 -18.71
N ILE A 102 5.18 11.63 -18.31
CA ILE A 102 5.30 10.27 -18.86
C ILE A 102 3.94 9.73 -19.32
N TYR A 103 2.93 10.59 -19.42
CA TYR A 103 1.54 10.24 -19.77
C TYR A 103 0.99 9.04 -18.99
N LEU A 104 1.39 8.93 -17.72
CA LEU A 104 0.96 7.83 -16.85
C LEU A 104 -0.23 8.30 -15.99
N ASN A 105 -1.36 7.64 -16.16
CA ASN A 105 -2.49 7.78 -15.25
C ASN A 105 -2.37 6.70 -14.18
N VAL A 106 -2.17 7.11 -12.92
CA VAL A 106 -2.19 6.19 -11.80
C VAL A 106 -3.52 6.35 -11.09
N SER A 107 -4.26 5.25 -10.99
CA SER A 107 -5.47 5.16 -10.16
C SER A 107 -5.33 3.99 -9.20
N MET A 108 -5.57 4.24 -7.92
CA MET A 108 -5.47 3.23 -6.87
C MET A 108 -6.72 3.26 -6.01
N ASN A 109 -7.37 2.10 -5.89
CA ASN A 109 -8.42 1.90 -4.91
C ASN A 109 -7.79 1.45 -3.60
N THR A 110 -8.37 1.85 -2.48
CA THR A 110 -7.93 1.45 -1.15
C THR A 110 -9.13 1.05 -0.32
N TYR A 111 -9.01 -0.14 0.25
CA TYR A 111 -10.04 -0.82 1.01
C TYR A 111 -9.60 -0.89 2.46
N VAL A 112 -10.43 -0.42 3.39
CA VAL A 112 -10.21 -0.67 4.82
C VAL A 112 -10.74 -2.06 5.12
N LEU A 113 -9.85 -2.99 5.48
CA LEU A 113 -10.21 -4.37 5.77
C LEU A 113 -10.68 -4.53 7.21
N ASP A 114 -10.00 -3.85 8.14
CA ASP A 114 -10.34 -3.83 9.56
C ASP A 114 -9.76 -2.59 10.24
N THR A 115 -10.43 -2.06 11.26
CA THR A 115 -9.95 -0.94 12.09
C THR A 115 -10.80 -0.79 13.33
N ASP A 116 -10.19 -0.35 14.43
CA ASP A 116 -10.89 0.12 15.62
C ASP A 116 -10.96 1.65 15.71
N TYR A 117 -10.53 2.36 14.66
CA TYR A 117 -10.42 3.82 14.54
C TYR A 117 -9.39 4.50 15.44
N ASP A 118 -9.18 3.98 16.64
CA ASP A 118 -8.43 4.63 17.72
C ASP A 118 -7.01 4.11 17.89
N ASN A 119 -6.69 2.91 17.38
CA ASN A 119 -5.38 2.31 17.57
C ASN A 119 -4.74 1.82 16.28
N TYR A 120 -5.47 1.05 15.45
CA TYR A 120 -4.92 0.40 14.27
C TYR A 120 -5.88 0.43 13.08
N ALA A 121 -5.31 0.25 11.88
CA ALA A 121 -6.07 -0.07 10.69
C ALA A 121 -5.29 -0.99 9.76
N VAL A 122 -6.00 -1.89 9.09
CA VAL A 122 -5.48 -2.74 8.02
C VAL A 122 -6.15 -2.34 6.73
N LEU A 123 -5.33 -1.94 5.76
CA LEU A 123 -5.78 -1.50 4.46
C LEU A 123 -5.20 -2.42 3.37
N TYR A 124 -5.87 -2.45 2.23
CA TYR A 124 -5.34 -2.98 1.00
C TYR A 124 -5.48 -1.92 -0.08
N GLY A 125 -4.35 -1.47 -0.63
CA GLY A 125 -4.32 -0.67 -1.84
C GLY A 125 -4.25 -1.58 -3.05
N CYS A 126 -5.01 -1.31 -4.11
CA CYS A 126 -4.78 -1.92 -5.40
C CYS A 126 -4.89 -0.91 -6.52
N GLY A 127 -3.81 -0.78 -7.28
CA GLY A 127 -3.73 0.10 -8.44
C GLY A 127 -3.62 -0.70 -9.74
N GLU A 128 -4.40 -0.30 -10.73
CA GLU A 128 -4.20 -0.76 -12.10
C GLU A 128 -3.30 0.23 -12.82
N PHE A 129 -2.22 -0.28 -13.39
CA PHE A 129 -1.28 0.47 -14.20
C PHE A 129 -1.50 0.05 -15.64
N ALA A 130 -2.01 0.99 -16.44
CA ALA A 130 -2.16 0.83 -17.87
C ALA A 130 -1.17 1.76 -18.58
N SER A 131 -0.26 1.19 -19.37
CA SER A 131 0.53 1.98 -20.33
C SER A 131 -0.15 1.93 -21.69
N THR A 132 -0.75 3.04 -22.10
CA THR A 132 -1.39 3.16 -23.42
C THR A 132 -0.38 2.99 -24.56
N MET A 133 0.87 3.40 -24.35
CA MET A 133 1.95 3.25 -25.33
C MET A 133 2.42 1.79 -25.47
N LEU A 134 2.44 1.02 -24.39
CA LEU A 134 2.99 -0.35 -24.37
C LEU A 134 1.91 -1.45 -24.42
N GLY A 135 0.63 -1.10 -24.33
CA GLY A 135 -0.47 -2.08 -24.29
C GLY A 135 -0.47 -2.98 -23.04
N ILE A 136 0.29 -2.63 -22.01
CA ILE A 136 0.43 -3.41 -20.77
C ILE A 136 -0.62 -2.94 -19.77
N LYS A 137 -1.40 -3.89 -19.23
CA LYS A 137 -2.22 -3.72 -18.03
C LYS A 137 -1.66 -4.61 -16.93
N THR A 138 -1.34 -4.03 -15.79
CA THR A 138 -0.88 -4.77 -14.61
C THR A 138 -1.56 -4.24 -13.36
N ALA A 139 -1.88 -5.11 -12.42
CA ALA A 139 -2.40 -4.72 -11.12
C ALA A 139 -1.30 -4.91 -10.07
N VAL A 140 -1.19 -3.93 -9.16
CA VAL A 140 -0.31 -4.01 -7.99
C VAL A 140 -1.16 -3.84 -6.75
N GLY A 141 -1.22 -4.91 -5.96
CA GLY A 141 -1.92 -4.97 -4.67
C GLY A 141 -0.94 -4.89 -3.50
N ILE A 142 -1.23 -4.05 -2.52
CA ILE A 142 -0.33 -3.74 -1.41
C ILE A 142 -1.11 -3.66 -0.10
N PRO A 143 -0.91 -4.59 0.84
CA PRO A 143 -1.42 -4.43 2.18
C PRO A 143 -0.64 -3.34 2.92
N LEU A 144 -1.34 -2.59 3.78
CA LEU A 144 -0.80 -1.51 4.57
C LEU A 144 -1.37 -1.59 5.99
N VAL A 145 -0.50 -1.51 6.99
CA VAL A 145 -0.86 -1.51 8.40
C VAL A 145 -0.56 -0.13 8.98
N LEU A 146 -1.59 0.49 9.54
CA LEU A 146 -1.53 1.80 10.16
C LEU A 146 -1.69 1.71 11.67
N SER A 147 -1.10 2.67 12.38
CA SER A 147 -1.28 2.87 13.82
C SER A 147 -1.55 4.35 14.12
N ARG A 148 -2.26 4.64 15.20
CA ARG A 148 -2.34 6.01 15.74
C ARG A 148 -1.07 6.46 16.44
N GLN A 149 -0.16 5.53 16.70
CA GLN A 149 1.14 5.78 17.32
C GLN A 149 2.28 5.45 16.35
N SER A 150 3.50 5.89 16.67
CA SER A 150 4.70 5.64 15.84
C SER A 150 5.11 4.17 15.75
N THR A 151 4.51 3.31 16.58
CA THR A 151 4.65 1.85 16.57
C THR A 151 3.27 1.18 16.67
N LEU A 152 3.20 -0.11 16.37
CA LEU A 152 1.99 -0.92 16.59
C LEU A 152 2.17 -1.75 17.87
N ASP A 153 1.22 -1.63 18.79
CA ASP A 153 1.16 -2.47 19.99
C ASP A 153 0.97 -3.96 19.59
N SER A 154 1.70 -4.85 20.26
CA SER A 154 1.70 -6.27 19.93
C SER A 154 0.33 -6.92 20.10
N SER A 155 -0.54 -6.38 20.96
CA SER A 155 -1.93 -6.83 21.17
C SER A 155 -2.79 -6.78 19.91
N PHE A 156 -2.46 -5.92 18.93
CA PHE A 156 -3.19 -5.84 17.66
C PHE A 156 -2.67 -6.80 16.58
N SER A 157 -1.55 -7.48 16.80
CA SER A 157 -0.92 -8.35 15.79
C SER A 157 -1.86 -9.45 15.29
N ALA A 158 -2.58 -10.11 16.21
CA ALA A 158 -3.52 -11.17 15.85
C ALA A 158 -4.70 -10.65 15.00
N LYS A 159 -5.16 -9.43 15.24
CA LYS A 159 -6.21 -8.80 14.42
C LYS A 159 -5.70 -8.49 13.01
N VAL A 160 -4.48 -7.97 12.92
CA VAL A 160 -3.82 -7.73 11.62
C VAL A 160 -3.71 -9.02 10.81
N ASP A 161 -3.18 -10.09 11.42
CA ASP A 161 -3.01 -11.37 10.73
C ASP A 161 -4.35 -12.00 10.32
N THR A 162 -5.38 -11.86 11.16
CA THR A 162 -6.76 -12.31 10.83
C THR A 162 -7.32 -11.54 9.64
N ALA A 163 -7.19 -10.21 9.62
CA ALA A 163 -7.68 -9.38 8.51
C ALA A 163 -6.99 -9.72 7.18
N LEU A 164 -5.68 -9.98 7.20
CA LEU A 164 -4.93 -10.37 6.00
C LEU A 164 -5.30 -11.77 5.52
N SER A 165 -5.33 -12.76 6.43
CA SER A 165 -5.63 -14.15 6.09
C SER A 165 -7.04 -14.35 5.56
N ASN A 166 -8.04 -13.68 6.15
CA ASN A 166 -9.42 -13.68 5.64
C ASN A 166 -9.53 -13.17 4.19
N ASN A 167 -8.59 -12.33 3.77
CA ASN A 167 -8.51 -11.76 2.43
C ASN A 167 -7.45 -12.42 1.54
N LYS A 168 -6.88 -13.55 1.98
CA LYS A 168 -5.82 -14.31 1.27
C LYS A 168 -4.58 -13.45 0.97
N LEU A 169 -4.36 -12.39 1.75
CA LEU A 169 -3.18 -11.53 1.67
C LEU A 169 -2.09 -12.12 2.55
N LYS A 170 -0.86 -12.20 2.02
CA LYS A 170 0.26 -12.78 2.77
C LYS A 170 0.90 -11.73 3.66
N SER A 171 1.06 -12.01 4.95
CA SER A 171 1.82 -11.17 5.86
C SER A 171 3.29 -11.03 5.43
N SER A 172 3.84 -11.99 4.70
CA SER A 172 5.19 -11.89 4.11
C SER A 172 5.33 -10.78 3.04
N SER A 173 4.22 -10.28 2.49
CA SER A 173 4.22 -9.11 1.61
C SER A 173 4.30 -7.78 2.36
N LEU A 174 4.11 -7.81 3.69
CA LEU A 174 4.39 -6.69 4.57
C LEU A 174 5.86 -6.67 4.93
N ASN A 175 6.62 -5.87 4.21
CA ASN A 175 7.96 -5.49 4.63
C ASN A 175 7.84 -4.44 5.75
N THR A 176 8.86 -4.34 6.60
CA THR A 176 9.11 -3.14 7.40
C THR A 176 9.64 -2.03 6.48
N ALA A 177 8.88 -1.69 5.44
CA ALA A 177 9.23 -0.65 4.46
C ALA A 177 9.38 0.70 5.16
N PHE A 178 8.66 0.88 6.28
CA PHE A 178 8.71 2.06 7.13
C PHE A 178 9.59 1.81 8.35
N LYS A 179 10.63 2.61 8.50
CA LYS A 179 11.31 2.73 9.79
C LYS A 179 10.43 3.57 10.73
N ALA A 180 10.32 3.12 11.98
CA ALA A 180 9.56 3.82 13.02
C ALA A 180 10.03 5.27 13.18
N CYS A 181 9.11 6.14 13.61
CA CYS A 181 9.47 7.52 13.97
C CYS A 181 10.33 7.52 15.23
N SER A 182 11.42 8.30 15.23
CA SER A 182 12.11 8.68 16.45
C SER A 182 11.18 9.56 17.29
N ASN A 183 11.06 9.29 18.58
CA ASN A 183 10.40 10.20 19.53
C ASN A 183 11.26 11.44 19.78
#